data_AF-A0A3D3UZ50-F1
#
_entry.id   AF-A0A3D3UZ50-F1
#
_cell.length_a   1.000
_cell.length_b   1.000
_cell.length_c   1.000
_cell.angle_alpha   90.00
_cell.angle_beta   90.00
_cell.angle_gamma   90.00
#
_symmetry.space_group_name_H-M   'P 1'
#
loop_
_entity.id
_entity.type
_entity.pdbx_description
1 polymer ?
#
loop_
_entity_poly.entity_id
_entity_poly.type
_entity_poly.pdbx_seq_one_letter_code
_entity_poly.pdbx_strand_id
1 'polypeptide(L)'
;AGGYLLVVKKPAAFSWRYPNVPAEIILGPYDGSLSNAGESLELSMPGDVDKDNQRQYIRVDRVNYSDGSHPENCPGSIDLWPVEPDGDGMVLTRKDPAHYGNDPENWLASDPSPGI
;
A
#
# COMPACT_ATOMS: atom_id res chain seq x y z
N ALA A 1 -14.66 -1.55 -14.04
CA ALA A 1 -13.59 -2.06 -13.16
C ALA A 1 -12.39 -1.14 -13.30
N GLY A 2 -11.58 -0.96 -12.23
CA GLY A 2 -10.43 -0.05 -12.24
C GLY A 2 -10.60 1.24 -11.42
N GLY A 3 -11.46 1.23 -10.40
CA GLY A 3 -11.53 2.34 -9.44
C GLY A 3 -10.51 2.19 -8.31
N TYR A 4 -10.18 3.30 -7.65
CA TYR A 4 -9.25 3.35 -6.53
C TYR A 4 -9.91 4.01 -5.32
N LEU A 5 -9.46 3.62 -4.13
CA LEU A 5 -9.72 4.32 -2.87
C LEU A 5 -8.37 4.73 -2.29
N LEU A 6 -8.32 5.91 -1.67
CA LEU A 6 -7.12 6.42 -1.02
C LEU A 6 -7.31 6.36 0.49
N VAL A 7 -6.42 5.68 1.20
CA VAL A 7 -6.41 5.64 2.67
C VAL A 7 -5.36 6.63 3.15
N VAL A 8 -5.79 7.71 3.81
CA VAL A 8 -4.95 8.90 4.02
C VAL A 8 -4.85 9.25 5.51
N LYS A 9 -3.63 9.55 5.99
CA LYS A 9 -3.38 9.91 7.41
C LYS A 9 -4.01 11.24 7.82
N LYS A 10 -4.01 12.21 6.91
CA LYS A 10 -4.53 13.57 7.15
C LYS A 10 -5.48 13.98 6.00
N PRO A 11 -6.74 13.49 5.97
CA PRO A 11 -7.66 13.72 4.85
C PRO A 11 -7.87 15.19 4.51
N ALA A 12 -7.99 16.07 5.52
CA ALA A 12 -8.17 17.51 5.30
C ALA A 12 -6.95 18.17 4.63
N ALA A 13 -5.73 17.86 5.11
CA ALA A 13 -4.50 18.40 4.52
C ALA A 13 -4.26 17.85 3.11
N PHE A 14 -4.57 16.58 2.89
CA PHE A 14 -4.50 15.95 1.57
C PHE A 14 -5.47 16.61 0.59
N SER A 15 -6.73 16.80 0.99
CA SER A 15 -7.75 17.44 0.14
C SER A 15 -7.37 18.89 -0.20
N TRP A 16 -6.73 19.60 0.73
CA TRP A 16 -6.19 20.94 0.46
C TRP A 16 -5.04 20.93 -0.56
N ARG A 17 -4.16 19.92 -0.49
CA ARG A 17 -3.02 19.75 -1.41
C ARG A 17 -3.43 19.23 -2.81
N TYR A 18 -4.52 18.44 -2.86
CA TYR A 18 -5.04 17.77 -4.05
C TYR A 18 -6.55 18.02 -4.22
N PRO A 19 -6.97 19.27 -4.52
CA PRO A 19 -8.39 19.64 -4.56
C PRO A 19 -9.19 18.99 -5.69
N ASN A 20 -8.51 18.40 -6.67
CA ASN A 20 -9.14 17.72 -7.80
C ASN A 20 -9.47 16.24 -7.51
N VAL A 21 -9.00 15.68 -6.39
CA VAL A 21 -9.32 14.31 -5.99
C VAL A 21 -10.69 14.32 -5.30
N PRO A 22 -11.68 13.53 -5.79
CA PRO A 22 -13.01 13.49 -5.18
C PRO A 22 -12.96 13.04 -3.71
N ALA A 23 -13.68 13.75 -2.83
CA ALA A 23 -13.70 13.44 -1.41
C ALA A 23 -14.28 12.05 -1.12
N GLU A 24 -15.14 11.54 -2.01
CA GLU A 24 -15.82 10.26 -1.89
C GLU A 24 -14.88 9.06 -1.98
N ILE A 25 -13.69 9.23 -2.57
CA ILE A 25 -12.68 8.17 -2.66
C ILE A 25 -11.57 8.28 -1.61
N ILE A 26 -11.63 9.30 -0.73
CA ILE A 26 -10.66 9.53 0.33
C ILE A 26 -11.20 8.97 1.66
N LEU A 27 -10.51 7.96 2.18
CA LEU A 27 -10.77 7.30 3.45
C LEU A 27 -9.71 7.69 4.50
N GLY A 28 -10.06 7.53 5.78
CA GLY A 28 -9.19 7.81 6.92
C GLY A 28 -9.83 8.77 7.94
N PRO A 29 -9.05 9.34 8.87
CA PRO A 29 -7.61 9.15 9.04
C PRO A 29 -7.27 7.71 9.42
N TYR A 30 -6.16 7.17 8.91
CA TYR A 30 -5.58 5.94 9.47
C TYR A 30 -4.66 6.28 10.65
N ASP A 31 -4.58 5.34 11.61
CA ASP A 31 -3.75 5.46 12.81
C ASP A 31 -2.31 4.98 12.59
N GLY A 32 -1.38 5.41 13.44
CA GLY A 32 0.02 4.99 13.36
C GLY A 32 0.75 5.61 12.17
N SER A 33 1.77 4.92 11.67
CA SER A 33 2.59 5.35 10.53
C SER A 33 3.02 4.12 9.74
N LEU A 34 3.17 4.30 8.43
CA LEU A 34 3.82 3.30 7.61
C LEU A 34 5.34 3.38 7.80
N SER A 35 6.01 2.22 7.82
CA SER A 35 7.45 2.08 7.95
C SER A 35 8.15 2.52 6.67
N ASN A 36 9.15 3.40 6.76
CA ASN A 36 9.95 3.73 5.58
C ASN A 36 10.86 2.58 5.15
N ALA A 37 11.29 1.73 6.09
CA ALA A 37 12.20 0.61 5.85
C ALA A 37 11.52 -0.66 5.30
N GLY A 38 10.17 -0.69 5.26
CA GLY A 38 9.41 -1.89 4.95
C GLY A 38 8.56 -2.41 6.10
N GLU A 39 7.42 -3.01 5.75
CA GLU A 39 6.51 -3.73 6.66
C GLU A 39 5.52 -4.61 5.87
N SER A 40 4.71 -5.39 6.60
CA SER A 40 3.60 -6.14 6.04
C SER A 40 2.29 -5.36 6.10
N LEU A 41 1.70 -5.11 4.93
CA LEU A 41 0.36 -4.54 4.76
C LEU A 41 -0.61 -5.59 4.24
N GLU A 42 -1.80 -5.62 4.81
CA GLU A 42 -2.87 -6.54 4.44
C GLU A 42 -4.16 -5.78 4.16
N LEU A 43 -4.78 -6.09 3.01
CA LEU A 43 -6.14 -5.68 2.71
C LEU A 43 -7.06 -6.87 2.92
N SER A 44 -8.09 -6.69 3.75
CA SER A 44 -9.02 -7.74 4.12
C SER A 44 -10.46 -7.28 3.96
N MET A 45 -11.33 -8.22 3.58
CA MET A 45 -12.77 -8.00 3.48
C MET A 45 -13.50 -8.68 4.64
N PRO A 46 -14.61 -8.09 5.13
CA PRO A 46 -15.49 -8.75 6.08
C PRO A 46 -15.96 -10.12 5.59
N GLY A 47 -15.73 -11.17 6.38
CA GLY A 47 -16.22 -12.54 6.15
C GLY A 47 -17.44 -12.88 6.99
N ASP A 48 -17.57 -14.14 7.39
CA ASP A 48 -18.67 -14.59 8.25
C ASP A 48 -18.47 -14.14 9.71
N VAL A 49 -19.57 -14.14 10.46
CA VAL A 49 -19.54 -14.00 11.93
C VAL A 49 -19.53 -15.41 12.52
N ASP A 50 -18.58 -15.69 13.40
CA ASP A 50 -18.48 -17.00 14.04
C ASP A 50 -19.53 -17.22 15.15
N LYS A 51 -19.51 -18.41 15.75
CA LYS A 51 -20.40 -18.80 16.86
C LYS A 51 -20.26 -17.92 18.11
N ASP A 52 -19.14 -17.22 18.25
CA ASP A 52 -18.83 -16.33 19.37
C ASP A 52 -19.17 -14.87 19.02
N ASN A 53 -19.92 -14.66 17.93
CA ASN A 53 -20.37 -13.37 17.42
C ASN A 53 -19.21 -12.44 17.02
N GLN A 54 -18.06 -13.01 16.63
CA GLN A 54 -16.90 -12.25 16.15
C GLN A 54 -16.87 -12.27 14.62
N ARG A 55 -16.66 -11.09 14.02
CA ARG A 55 -16.52 -10.94 12.58
C ARG A 55 -15.13 -11.40 12.15
N GLN A 56 -15.10 -12.40 11.29
CA GLN A 56 -13.87 -12.85 10.64
C GLN A 56 -13.54 -11.96 9.45
N TYR A 57 -12.26 -11.87 9.12
CA TYR A 57 -11.77 -11.11 7.98
C TYR A 57 -11.03 -12.04 7.02
N ILE A 58 -11.38 -11.94 5.74
CA ILE A 58 -10.79 -12.73 4.68
C ILE A 58 -9.77 -11.85 3.98
N ARG A 59 -8.52 -12.30 3.95
CA ARG A 59 -7.44 -11.60 3.26
C ARG A 59 -7.71 -11.54 1.76
N VAL A 60 -7.81 -10.33 1.24
CA VAL A 60 -7.96 -10.04 -0.20
C VAL A 60 -6.60 -9.92 -0.85
N ASP A 61 -5.69 -9.19 -0.21
CA ASP A 61 -4.32 -8.99 -0.71
C ASP A 61 -3.35 -8.72 0.44
N ARG A 62 -2.06 -8.96 0.19
CA ARG A 62 -0.98 -8.68 1.14
C ARG A 62 0.33 -8.40 0.42
N VAL A 63 1.03 -7.39 0.92
CA VAL A 63 2.39 -7.05 0.52
C VAL A 63 3.28 -6.90 1.74
N ASN A 64 4.48 -7.46 1.68
CA ASN A 64 5.57 -7.23 2.60
C ASN A 64 6.62 -6.43 1.84
N TYR A 65 6.46 -5.11 1.84
CA TYR A 65 7.33 -4.23 1.06
C TYR A 65 8.64 -3.97 1.79
N SER A 66 9.64 -3.54 1.02
CA SER A 66 10.96 -3.14 1.50
C SER A 66 11.39 -1.84 0.82
N ASP A 67 12.42 -1.21 1.36
CA ASP A 67 13.05 0.01 0.84
C ASP A 67 14.21 -0.27 -0.13
N GLY A 68 14.46 -1.54 -0.46
CA GLY A 68 15.56 -1.94 -1.34
C GLY A 68 16.93 -1.99 -0.64
N SER A 69 16.99 -1.84 0.68
CA SER A 69 18.23 -1.83 1.48
C SER A 69 18.39 -3.03 2.42
N HIS A 70 17.47 -4.01 2.38
CA HIS A 70 17.39 -5.14 3.32
C HIS A 70 17.65 -6.52 2.68
N PRO A 71 18.86 -6.80 2.16
CA PRO A 71 19.18 -8.09 1.53
C PRO A 71 19.01 -9.28 2.50
N GLU A 72 19.14 -9.06 3.81
CA GLU A 72 18.93 -10.08 4.85
C GLU A 72 17.50 -10.64 4.91
N ASN A 73 16.53 -9.90 4.38
CA ASN A 73 15.12 -10.31 4.34
C ASN A 73 14.73 -10.98 3.02
N CYS A 74 15.67 -11.12 2.08
CA CYS A 74 15.44 -11.68 0.76
C CYS A 74 16.15 -13.04 0.59
N PRO A 75 15.64 -13.94 -0.26
CA PRO A 75 16.30 -15.22 -0.55
C PRO A 75 17.61 -15.07 -1.35
N GLY A 76 17.93 -13.87 -1.83
CA GLY A 76 19.17 -13.53 -2.55
C GLY A 76 20.12 -12.65 -1.73
N SER A 77 21.22 -12.21 -2.34
CA SER A 77 22.18 -11.29 -1.70
C SER A 77 21.86 -9.80 -1.91
N ILE A 78 20.71 -9.50 -2.52
CA ILE A 78 20.27 -8.17 -2.91
C ILE A 78 18.77 -8.08 -2.62
N ASP A 79 18.35 -6.94 -2.08
CA ASP A 79 16.95 -6.57 -1.98
C ASP A 79 16.44 -6.07 -3.34
N LEU A 80 15.42 -6.73 -3.87
CA LEU A 80 14.92 -6.48 -5.23
C LEU A 80 13.83 -5.39 -5.26
N TRP A 81 13.45 -4.82 -4.11
CA TRP A 81 12.53 -3.69 -4.08
C TRP A 81 13.17 -2.42 -4.65
N PRO A 82 12.41 -1.56 -5.36
CA PRO A 82 12.92 -0.25 -5.81
C PRO A 82 13.36 0.62 -4.64
N VAL A 83 14.49 1.31 -4.79
CA VAL A 83 15.09 2.18 -3.75
C VAL A 83 14.61 3.63 -3.84
N GLU A 84 14.20 4.08 -5.03
CA GLU A 84 13.81 5.47 -5.28
C GLU A 84 12.58 5.94 -4.45
N PRO A 85 11.65 5.07 -4.03
CA PRO A 85 10.58 5.45 -3.11
C PRO A 85 11.05 5.72 -1.67
N ASP A 86 12.30 5.39 -1.31
CA ASP A 86 12.89 5.69 0.01
C ASP A 86 13.45 7.12 0.08
N GLY A 87 12.54 8.10 0.04
CA GLY A 87 12.89 9.50 0.33
C GLY A 87 13.34 10.34 -0.85
N ASP A 88 13.49 9.76 -2.06
CA ASP A 88 13.83 10.52 -3.29
C ASP A 88 12.61 11.09 -4.02
N GLY A 89 11.42 10.96 -3.43
CA GLY A 89 10.17 11.60 -3.89
C GLY A 89 9.30 10.76 -4.81
N MET A 90 9.74 9.55 -5.17
CA MET A 90 8.93 8.57 -5.89
C MET A 90 8.04 7.74 -4.95
N VAL A 91 7.11 6.98 -5.54
CA VAL A 91 6.23 6.04 -4.81
C VAL A 91 6.34 4.64 -5.38
N LEU A 92 6.10 3.63 -4.53
CA LEU A 92 5.92 2.25 -4.98
C LEU A 92 4.57 2.13 -5.69
N THR A 93 4.61 1.69 -6.95
CA THR A 93 3.43 1.43 -7.77
C THR A 93 3.50 0.04 -8.36
N ARG A 94 2.40 -0.69 -8.26
CA ARG A 94 2.29 -2.04 -8.81
C ARG A 94 2.10 -1.97 -10.32
N LYS A 95 2.87 -2.77 -11.05
CA LYS A 95 2.82 -2.85 -12.53
C LYS A 95 1.51 -3.48 -12.98
N ASP A 96 1.13 -4.59 -12.35
CA ASP A 96 -0.12 -5.29 -12.62
C ASP A 96 -0.84 -5.60 -11.29
N PRO A 97 -2.02 -4.99 -11.05
CA PRO A 97 -2.82 -5.23 -9.85
C PRO A 97 -3.24 -6.70 -9.64
N ALA A 98 -3.28 -7.52 -10.70
CA ALA A 98 -3.68 -8.92 -10.62
C ALA A 98 -2.52 -9.87 -10.28
N HIS A 99 -1.27 -9.46 -10.48
CA HIS A 99 -0.10 -10.25 -10.13
C HIS A 99 0.19 -10.21 -8.64
N TYR A 100 1.00 -11.15 -8.13
CA TYR A 100 1.27 -11.31 -6.70
C TYR A 100 1.91 -10.05 -6.07
N GLY A 101 1.49 -9.70 -4.86
CA GLY A 101 1.89 -8.45 -4.20
C GLY A 101 3.25 -8.51 -3.53
N ASN A 102 3.69 -9.71 -3.13
CA ASN A 102 5.02 -9.91 -2.54
C ASN A 102 6.09 -10.25 -3.59
N ASP A 103 5.80 -10.04 -4.88
CA ASP A 103 6.79 -10.14 -5.94
C ASP A 103 7.37 -8.75 -6.23
N PRO A 104 8.61 -8.44 -5.82
CA PRO A 104 9.23 -7.13 -6.06
C PRO A 104 9.32 -6.77 -7.55
N GLU A 105 9.39 -7.77 -8.45
CA GLU A 105 9.42 -7.53 -9.89
C GLU A 105 8.10 -6.92 -10.39
N ASN A 106 7.01 -7.10 -9.67
CA ASN A 106 5.71 -6.47 -9.97
C ASN A 106 5.58 -5.04 -9.42
N TRP A 107 6.66 -4.45 -8.87
CA TRP A 107 6.67 -3.08 -8.39
C TRP A 107 7.66 -2.22 -9.19
N LEU A 108 7.33 -0.95 -9.31
CA LEU A 108 8.22 0.08 -9.85
C LEU A 108 8.14 1.34 -9.00
N ALA A 109 9.18 2.15 -9.08
CA ALA A 109 9.16 3.52 -8.63
C ALA A 109 8.49 4.40 -9.70
N SER A 110 7.55 5.25 -9.31
CA SER A 110 6.93 6.22 -10.21
C SER A 110 6.67 7.56 -9.55
N ASP A 111 6.35 8.56 -10.37
CA ASP A 111 5.88 9.85 -9.89
C ASP A 111 4.54 9.69 -9.15
N PRO A 112 4.33 10.37 -8.00
CA PRO A 112 3.07 10.30 -7.28
C PRO A 112 1.87 10.78 -8.13
N SER A 113 0.92 9.89 -8.43
CA SER A 113 -0.34 10.19 -9.13
C SER A 113 -1.58 9.94 -8.26
N PRO A 114 -1.76 10.64 -7.12
CA PRO A 114 -2.85 10.36 -6.19
C PRO A 114 -4.23 10.48 -6.86
N GLY A 115 -4.99 9.37 -6.84
CA GLY A 115 -6.37 9.32 -7.32
C GLY A 115 -6.53 9.22 -8.85
N ILE A 116 -5.45 8.91 -9.58
CA ILE A 116 -5.43 8.73 -11.05
C ILE A 116 -4.96 7.32 -11.38
#